data_AF-A0AAW9SFM3-F1
#
_entry.id   AF-A0AAW9SFM3-F1
#
_cell.length_a   1.000
_cell.length_b   1.000
_cell.length_c   1.000
_cell.angle_alpha   90.00
_cell.angle_beta   90.00
_cell.angle_gamma   90.00
#
_symmetry.space_group_name_H-M   'P 1'
#
loop_
_entity.id
_entity.type
_entity.pdbx_description
1 polymer ?
#
loop_
_entity_poly.entity_id
_entity_poly.type
_entity_poly.pdbx_seq_one_letter_code
_entity_poly.pdbx_strand_id
1 'polypeptide(L)' 'MSMITRKEMADMYGVSYSTIRRYLKAIGIDNPRRISPKEMKQFVEHYGEPDGWE' A
#
# COMPACT_ATOMS: atom_id res chain seq x y z
N MET A 1 -12.49 -5.27 2.21
CA MET A 1 -11.36 -4.58 2.87
C MET A 1 -11.85 -3.36 3.63
N SER A 2 -11.46 -3.24 4.90
CA SER A 2 -11.47 -1.98 5.65
C SER A 2 -10.33 -1.06 5.17
N MET A 3 -10.41 0.24 5.47
CA MET A 3 -9.31 1.18 5.19
C MET A 3 -8.14 0.93 6.15
N ILE A 4 -6.93 0.75 5.62
CA ILE A 4 -5.71 0.50 6.41
C ILE A 4 -4.80 1.72 6.41
N THR A 5 -3.81 1.75 7.30
CA THR A 5 -2.76 2.75 7.32
C THR A 5 -1.58 2.34 6.43
N ARG A 6 -0.75 3.31 6.06
CA ARG A 6 0.52 3.04 5.37
C ARG A 6 1.47 2.18 6.19
N LYS A 7 1.37 2.22 7.53
CA LYS A 7 2.20 1.39 8.41
C LYS A 7 1.76 -0.07 8.31
N GLU A 8 0.47 -0.34 8.45
CA GLU A 8 -0.07 -1.71 8.27
C GLU A 8 0.25 -2.24 6.87
N MET A 9 0.14 -1.40 5.84
CA MET A 9 0.57 -1.75 4.49
C MET A 9 2.06 -2.09 4.41
N ALA A 10 2.92 -1.31 5.06
CA ALA A 10 4.35 -1.55 5.08
C ALA A 10 4.70 -2.86 5.78
N ASP A 11 4.03 -3.14 6.91
CA ASP A 11 4.18 -4.38 7.67
C ASP A 11 3.77 -5.60 6.82
N MET A 12 2.66 -5.50 6.05
CA MET A 12 2.22 -6.58 5.14
C MET A 12 3.21 -6.85 4.01
N TYR A 13 3.76 -5.80 3.39
CA TYR A 13 4.73 -5.95 2.30
C TYR A 13 6.16 -6.19 2.80
N GLY A 14 6.39 -6.26 4.12
CA GLY A 14 7.73 -6.45 4.69
C GLY A 14 8.72 -5.31 4.38
N VAL A 15 8.23 -4.10 4.10
CA VAL A 15 9.06 -2.94 3.72
C VAL A 15 8.90 -1.79 4.70
N SER A 16 9.75 -0.77 4.56
CA SER A 16 9.63 0.43 5.41
C SER A 16 8.41 1.29 5.03
N TYR A 17 7.87 2.02 6.00
CA TYR A 17 6.84 3.05 5.77
C TYR A 17 7.25 4.06 4.68
N SER A 18 8.53 4.46 4.66
CA SER A 18 9.07 5.39 3.67
C SER A 18 9.08 4.79 2.26
N THR A 19 9.30 3.48 2.15
CA THR A 19 9.20 2.72 0.90
C THR A 19 7.77 2.73 0.38
N ILE A 20 6.78 2.37 1.20
CA ILE A 20 5.36 2.43 0.83
C ILE A 20 4.96 3.84 0.39
N ARG A 21 5.37 4.87 1.15
CA ARG A 21 5.09 6.27 0.79
C ARG A 21 5.66 6.62 -0.59
N ARG A 22 6.89 6.18 -0.89
CA ARG A 22 7.53 6.40 -2.19
C ARG A 22 6.78 5.67 -3.31
N TYR A 23 6.37 4.43 -3.09
CA TYR A 23 5.66 3.61 -4.09
C TYR A 23 4.27 4.16 -4.38
N LEU A 24 3.50 4.53 -3.34
CA LEU A 24 2.20 5.19 -3.51
C LEU A 24 2.33 6.49 -4.32
N LYS A 25 3.33 7.32 -4.01
CA LYS A 25 3.60 8.53 -4.78
C LYS A 25 3.96 8.24 -6.24
N ALA A 26 4.72 7.17 -6.49
CA ALA A 26 5.12 6.78 -7.85
C ALA A 26 3.93 6.38 -8.73
N ILE A 27 2.84 5.87 -8.13
CA ILE A 27 1.59 5.53 -8.83
C ILE A 27 0.52 6.63 -8.74
N GLY A 28 0.90 7.85 -8.32
CA GLY A 28 0.01 9.01 -8.26
C GLY A 28 -0.95 9.03 -7.07
N ILE A 29 -0.73 8.19 -6.06
CA ILE A 29 -1.51 8.18 -4.82
C ILE A 29 -0.82 9.08 -3.81
N ASP A 30 -1.18 10.37 -3.85
CA ASP A 30 -0.61 11.38 -2.98
C ASP A 30 -1.38 11.51 -1.66
N ASN A 31 -0.63 11.38 -0.57
CA ASN A 31 -1.02 11.76 0.79
C ASN A 31 -2.34 11.16 1.37
N PRO A 32 -2.63 9.85 1.19
CA PRO A 32 -3.78 9.24 1.84
C PRO A 32 -3.57 9.18 3.36
N ARG A 33 -4.58 9.64 4.11
CA ARG A 33 -4.63 9.48 5.57
C ARG A 33 -4.78 7.99 5.94
N ARG A 34 -5.54 7.25 5.12
CA ARG A 34 -5.69 5.78 5.12
C ARG A 34 -5.81 5.31 3.67
N ILE A 35 -5.31 4.12 3.39
CA ILE A 35 -5.38 3.44 2.10
C ILE A 35 -6.77 2.81 1.98
N SER A 36 -7.54 3.31 1.03
CA SER A 36 -8.82 2.75 0.64
C SER A 36 -8.64 1.40 -0.10
N PRO A 37 -9.69 0.57 -0.15
CA PRO A 37 -9.65 -0.66 -0.94
C PRO A 37 -9.30 -0.44 -2.42
N LYS A 38 -9.70 0.70 -2.99
CA LYS A 38 -9.39 1.08 -4.37
C LYS A 38 -7.89 1.35 -4.56
N GLU A 39 -7.29 2.10 -3.65
CA GLU A 39 -5.85 2.40 -3.66
C GLU A 39 -5.02 1.15 -3.42
N MET A 40 -5.47 0.27 -2.50
CA MET A 40 -4.84 -1.03 -2.29
C MET A 40 -4.88 -1.86 -3.57
N LYS A 41 -6.04 -1.94 -4.24
CA LYS A 41 -6.17 -2.67 -5.51
C LYS A 41 -5.21 -2.11 -6.56
N GLN A 42 -5.18 -0.80 -6.74
CA GLN A 42 -4.26 -0.15 -7.70
C GLN A 42 -2.79 -0.46 -7.38
N PHE A 43 -2.44 -0.47 -6.09
CA PHE A 43 -1.08 -0.81 -5.65
C PHE A 43 -0.74 -2.27 -5.97
N VAL A 44 -1.64 -3.20 -5.66
CA VAL A 44 -1.49 -4.63 -5.96
C VAL A 44 -1.37 -4.86 -7.48
N GLU A 45 -2.16 -4.15 -8.28
CA GLU A 45 -2.09 -4.22 -9.75
C GLU A 45 -0.73 -3.74 -10.31
N HIS A 46 -0.04 -2.81 -9.62
CA HIS A 46 1.25 -2.27 -10.05
C HIS A 46 2.47 -3.00 -9.47
N TYR A 47 2.39 -3.45 -8.21
CA TYR A 47 3.53 -3.97 -7.44
C TYR A 47 3.40 -5.44 -7.06
N GLY A 48 2.27 -6.08 -7.35
CA GLY A 48 1.97 -7.44 -6.94
C GLY A 48 1.35 -7.53 -5.55
N GLU A 49 0.88 -8.72 -5.20
CA GLU A 49 0.39 -9.03 -3.86
C GLU A 49 1.56 -9.11 -2.86
N PRO A 50 1.35 -8.71 -1.59
CA PRO A 50 2.37 -8.89 -0.57
C PRO A 50 2.59 -10.37 -0.27
N ASP A 51 3.81 -10.72 0.15
CA ASP A 51 4.16 -12.08 0.54
C ASP A 51 3.26 -12.57 1.69
N GLY A 52 2.59 -13.72 1.51
CA GLY A 52 1.76 -14.35 2.55
C GLY A 52 0.29 -13.90 2.59
N TRP A 53 -0.27 -13.44 1.47
CA TRP A 53 -1.69 -13.03 1.33
C TRP A 53 -2.71 -14.18 1.23
N GLU A 54 -2.34 -15.42 1.56
CA GLU A 54 -3.28 -16.58 1.58
C GLU A 54 -4.13 -16.66 2.86
#